data_AF-R7ZGJ5-F1
#
_entry.id   AF-R7ZGJ5-F1
#
_cell.length_a   1.000
_cell.length_b   1.000
_cell.length_c   1.000
_cell.angle_alpha   90.00
_cell.angle_beta   90.00
_cell.angle_gamma   90.00
#
_symmetry.space_group_name_H-M   'P 1'
#
loop_
_entity.id
_entity.type
_entity.pdbx_description
1 polymer ?
#
loop_
_entity_poly.entity_id
_entity_poly.type
_entity_poly.pdbx_seq_one_letter_code
_entity_poly.pdbx_strand_id
1 'polypeptide(L)'
;MLNDKKSFIQEARKQQLIEATIMTLDDIGYVKASLAQIAKRASISTALISYHFADRQDLIDGTLQALLEQSATYILTKTFESNEPITQLARFIEASIAYQATHPKHNVALLEIVFNARTKWRAVL
;
A
#
# COMPACT_ATOMS: atom_id res chain seq x y z
N MET A 1 -26.45 0.68 -13.02
CA MET A 1 -26.70 -0.57 -12.26
C MET A 1 -25.78 -1.74 -12.63
N LEU A 2 -25.75 -2.25 -13.87
CA LEU A 2 -24.80 -3.33 -14.25
C LEU A 2 -23.34 -2.89 -14.28
N ASN A 3 -23.08 -1.63 -14.67
CA ASN A 3 -21.73 -1.06 -14.73
C ASN A 3 -21.14 -0.81 -13.34
N ASP A 4 -21.98 -0.35 -12.41
CA ASP A 4 -21.59 -0.07 -11.02
C ASP A 4 -21.23 -1.35 -10.26
N LYS A 5 -21.99 -2.44 -10.49
CA LYS A 5 -21.71 -3.74 -9.88
C LYS A 5 -20.40 -4.35 -10.38
N LYS A 6 -20.09 -4.21 -11.68
CA LYS A 6 -18.80 -4.64 -12.24
C LYS A 6 -17.66 -3.81 -11.66
N SER A 7 -17.77 -2.48 -11.66
CA SER A 7 -16.77 -1.58 -11.07
C SER A 7 -16.49 -1.91 -9.59
N PHE A 8 -17.54 -2.12 -8.80
CA PHE A 8 -17.40 -2.50 -7.39
C PHE A 8 -16.63 -3.82 -7.18
N ILE A 9 -16.93 -4.85 -7.97
CA ILE A 9 -16.22 -6.13 -7.90
C ILE A 9 -14.74 -5.96 -8.30
N GLN A 10 -14.46 -5.13 -9.30
CA GLN A 10 -13.10 -4.85 -9.76
C GLN A 10 -12.29 -4.12 -8.69
N GLU A 11 -12.87 -3.11 -8.04
CA GLU A 11 -12.21 -2.37 -6.96
C GLU A 11 -11.97 -3.27 -5.75
N ALA A 12 -12.96 -4.06 -5.33
CA ALA A 12 -12.78 -5.03 -4.25
C ALA A 12 -11.66 -6.03 -4.55
N ARG A 13 -11.49 -6.44 -5.82
CA ARG A 13 -10.40 -7.33 -6.24
C ARG A 13 -9.05 -6.65 -6.15
N LYS A 14 -8.97 -5.39 -6.59
CA LYS A 14 -7.77 -4.57 -6.50
C LYS A 14 -7.31 -4.42 -5.05
N GLN A 15 -8.24 -4.13 -4.14
CA GLN A 15 -7.96 -4.02 -2.70
C GLN A 15 -7.49 -5.35 -2.11
N GLN A 16 -8.09 -6.48 -2.50
CA GLN A 16 -7.63 -7.80 -2.07
C GLN A 16 -6.18 -8.09 -2.51
N LEU A 17 -5.82 -7.66 -3.72
CA LEU A 17 -4.46 -7.83 -4.25
C LEU A 17 -3.44 -6.96 -3.54
N ILE A 18 -3.80 -5.72 -3.21
CA ILE A 18 -2.99 -4.80 -2.41
C ILE A 18 -2.73 -5.42 -1.03
N GLU A 19 -3.77 -5.88 -0.34
CA GLU A 19 -3.65 -6.49 0.99
C GLU A 19 -2.77 -7.77 0.96
N ALA A 20 -2.99 -8.64 -0.03
CA ALA A 20 -2.15 -9.82 -0.21
C ALA A 20 -0.69 -9.45 -0.50
N THR A 21 -0.44 -8.34 -1.19
CA THR A 21 0.92 -7.84 -1.45
C THR A 21 1.57 -7.33 -0.17
N ILE A 22 0.88 -6.50 0.63
CA ILE A 22 1.35 -6.02 1.93
C ILE A 22 1.75 -7.19 2.82
N MET A 23 0.85 -8.15 3.00
CA MET A 23 1.12 -9.35 3.81
C MET A 23 2.25 -10.23 3.24
N THR A 24 2.51 -10.18 1.93
CA THR A 24 3.65 -10.89 1.32
C THR A 24 4.96 -10.20 1.59
N LEU A 25 4.99 -8.88 1.49
CA LEU A 25 6.18 -8.09 1.80
C LEU A 25 6.53 -8.20 3.29
N ASP A 26 5.54 -8.14 4.17
CA ASP A 26 5.70 -8.34 5.62
C ASP A 26 6.30 -9.71 5.97
N ASP A 27 5.83 -10.78 5.32
CA ASP A 27 6.21 -12.16 5.66
C ASP A 27 7.55 -12.61 5.06
N ILE A 28 7.81 -12.28 3.78
CA ILE A 28 8.98 -12.80 3.05
C ILE A 28 9.89 -11.73 2.45
N GLY A 29 9.55 -10.45 2.60
CA GLY A 29 10.33 -9.32 2.10
C GLY A 29 10.18 -9.09 0.58
N TYR A 30 10.63 -7.91 0.13
CA TYR A 30 10.53 -7.46 -1.25
C TYR A 30 11.21 -8.42 -2.24
N VAL A 31 12.47 -8.77 -1.98
CA VAL A 31 13.30 -9.54 -2.94
C VAL A 31 12.70 -10.91 -3.24
N LYS A 32 12.11 -11.57 -2.23
CA LYS A 32 11.53 -12.91 -2.40
C LYS A 32 10.11 -12.89 -2.93
N ALA A 33 9.38 -11.77 -2.76
CA ALA A 33 7.99 -11.66 -3.20
C ALA A 33 7.88 -11.77 -4.72
N SER A 34 6.93 -12.57 -5.20
CA SER A 34 6.63 -12.80 -6.61
C SER A 34 5.12 -12.79 -6.85
N LEU A 35 4.70 -12.55 -8.11
CA LEU A 35 3.29 -12.61 -8.49
C LEU A 35 2.65 -13.96 -8.13
N ALA A 36 3.40 -15.06 -8.22
CA ALA A 36 2.90 -16.39 -7.86
C ALA A 36 2.61 -16.54 -6.35
N GLN A 37 3.50 -16.03 -5.48
CA GLN A 37 3.26 -16.05 -4.04
C GLN A 37 2.10 -15.13 -3.64
N ILE A 38 2.00 -13.95 -4.26
CA ILE A 38 0.91 -13.01 -4.01
C ILE A 38 -0.43 -13.61 -4.47
N ALA A 39 -0.48 -14.20 -5.67
CA ALA A 39 -1.66 -14.91 -6.18
C ALA A 39 -2.10 -16.04 -5.25
N LYS A 40 -1.15 -16.85 -4.78
CA LYS A 40 -1.40 -17.91 -3.81
C LYS A 40 -2.00 -17.37 -2.51
N ARG A 41 -1.44 -16.28 -1.97
CA ARG A 41 -1.95 -15.64 -0.74
C ARG A 41 -3.35 -15.05 -0.95
N ALA A 42 -3.60 -14.41 -2.09
CA ALA A 42 -4.90 -13.88 -2.45
C ALA A 42 -5.92 -14.97 -2.83
N SER A 43 -5.52 -16.24 -2.91
CA SER A 43 -6.35 -17.36 -3.39
C SER A 43 -6.95 -17.11 -4.78
N ILE A 44 -6.16 -16.53 -5.69
CA ILE A 44 -6.55 -16.29 -7.08
C ILE A 44 -5.46 -16.74 -8.06
N SER A 45 -5.77 -16.80 -9.35
CA SER A 45 -4.78 -17.10 -10.39
C SER A 45 -3.93 -15.89 -10.74
N THR A 46 -2.69 -16.12 -11.19
CA THR A 46 -1.81 -15.06 -11.72
C THR A 46 -2.44 -14.35 -12.93
N ALA A 47 -3.19 -15.08 -13.77
CA ALA A 47 -3.93 -14.51 -14.89
C ALA A 47 -4.98 -13.48 -14.43
N LEU A 48 -5.62 -13.69 -13.27
CA LEU A 48 -6.55 -12.70 -12.71
C LEU A 48 -5.83 -11.46 -12.19
N ILE A 49 -4.60 -11.60 -11.67
CA ILE A 49 -3.76 -10.44 -11.32
C ILE A 49 -3.48 -9.60 -12.57
N SER A 50 -3.11 -10.26 -13.67
CA SER A 50 -2.80 -9.59 -14.95
C SER A 50 -3.96 -8.78 -15.54
N TYR A 51 -5.19 -9.02 -15.09
CA TYR A 51 -6.35 -8.19 -15.45
C TYR A 51 -6.32 -6.80 -14.79
N HIS A 52 -5.69 -6.69 -13.61
CA HIS A 52 -5.62 -5.48 -12.81
C HIS A 52 -4.25 -4.79 -12.86
N PHE A 53 -3.19 -5.57 -12.98
CA PHE A 53 -1.81 -5.10 -12.92
C PHE A 53 -1.00 -5.76 -14.03
N ALA A 54 -0.28 -4.96 -14.81
CA ALA A 54 0.47 -5.45 -15.97
C ALA A 54 1.56 -6.45 -15.57
N ASP A 55 2.25 -6.19 -14.46
CA ASP A 55 3.33 -7.02 -13.94
C ASP A 55 3.49 -6.88 -12.42
N ARG A 56 4.58 -7.46 -11.88
CA ARG A 56 4.91 -7.39 -10.46
C ARG A 56 5.16 -5.95 -10.01
N GLN A 57 5.82 -5.15 -10.83
CA GLN A 57 6.19 -3.79 -10.48
C GLN A 57 4.94 -2.90 -10.41
N ASP A 58 4.03 -3.03 -11.37
CA ASP A 58 2.75 -2.32 -11.38
C ASP A 58 1.90 -2.63 -10.13
N LEU A 59 1.85 -3.90 -9.70
CA LEU A 59 1.20 -4.29 -8.45
C LEU A 59 1.88 -3.69 -7.21
N ILE A 60 3.20 -3.66 -7.18
CA ILE A 60 3.97 -3.06 -6.10
C ILE A 60 3.76 -1.53 -6.04
N ASP A 61 3.75 -0.85 -7.19
CA ASP A 61 3.53 0.59 -7.28
C ASP A 61 2.11 0.97 -6.86
N GLY A 62 1.11 0.19 -7.30
CA GLY A 62 -0.27 0.34 -6.82
C GLY A 62 -0.42 0.07 -5.32
N THR A 63 0.36 -0.88 -4.77
CA THR A 63 0.39 -1.15 -3.33
C THR A 63 1.05 0.01 -2.56
N LEU A 64 2.15 0.56 -3.08
CA LEU A 64 2.82 1.74 -2.50
C LEU A 64 1.88 2.94 -2.47
N GLN A 65 1.19 3.21 -3.58
CA GLN A 65 0.21 4.28 -3.67
C GLN A 65 -0.88 4.11 -2.60
N ALA A 66 -1.46 2.91 -2.48
CA ALA A 66 -2.50 2.64 -1.50
C ALA A 66 -2.01 2.82 -0.05
N LEU A 67 -0.80 2.36 0.28
CA LEU A 67 -0.18 2.56 1.59
C LEU A 67 -0.03 4.06 1.94
N LEU A 68 0.45 4.85 0.98
CA LEU A 68 0.62 6.30 1.13
C LEU A 68 -0.73 7.00 1.28
N GLU A 69 -1.72 6.67 0.44
CA GLU A 69 -3.07 7.26 0.50
C GLU A 69 -3.78 6.96 1.82
N GLN A 70 -3.71 5.72 2.31
CA GLN A 70 -4.30 5.33 3.59
C GLN A 70 -3.66 6.08 4.76
N SER A 71 -2.33 6.13 4.80
CA SER A 71 -1.60 6.86 5.85
C SER A 71 -1.88 8.36 5.81
N ALA A 72 -1.84 8.98 4.62
CA ALA A 72 -2.13 10.39 4.45
C ALA A 72 -3.57 10.74 4.85
N THR A 73 -4.54 9.91 4.46
CA THR A 73 -5.95 10.12 4.83
C THR A 73 -6.13 10.11 6.34
N TYR A 74 -5.54 9.13 7.03
CA TYR A 74 -5.61 9.05 8.49
C TYR A 74 -4.95 10.28 9.16
N ILE A 75 -3.71 10.59 8.76
CA ILE A 75 -2.90 11.64 9.39
C ILE A 75 -3.52 13.02 9.14
N LEU A 76 -3.91 13.33 7.90
CA LEU A 76 -4.45 14.64 7.53
C LEU A 76 -5.83 14.88 8.15
N THR A 77 -6.68 13.85 8.22
CA THR A 77 -7.97 13.95 8.92
C THR A 77 -7.78 14.42 10.36
N LYS A 78 -6.78 13.86 11.08
CA LYS A 78 -6.47 14.25 12.46
C LYS A 78 -5.77 15.60 12.57
N THR A 79 -4.87 15.89 11.64
CA THR A 79 -4.13 17.16 11.59
C THR A 79 -5.09 18.35 11.50
N PHE A 80 -6.07 18.28 10.60
CA PHE A 80 -6.99 19.39 10.31
C PHE A 80 -8.22 19.46 11.22
N GLU A 81 -8.26 18.69 12.31
CA GLU A 81 -9.20 18.93 13.42
C GLU A 81 -8.88 20.24 14.18
N SER A 82 -7.76 20.92 13.86
CA SER A 82 -7.39 22.25 14.39
C SER A 82 -6.97 23.16 13.23
N ASN A 83 -7.19 24.47 13.40
CA ASN A 83 -6.75 25.52 12.48
C ASN A 83 -5.53 26.30 13.00
N GLU A 84 -5.00 25.94 14.16
CA GLU A 84 -3.80 26.58 14.73
C GLU A 84 -2.52 25.85 14.25
N PRO A 85 -1.53 26.54 13.64
CA PRO A 85 -0.38 25.89 13.02
C PRO A 85 0.47 25.00 13.95
N ILE A 86 0.72 25.45 15.19
CA ILE A 86 1.52 24.67 16.15
C ILE A 86 0.77 23.39 16.56
N THR A 87 -0.53 23.51 16.82
CA THR A 87 -1.40 22.37 17.15
C THR A 87 -1.52 21.41 15.96
N GLN A 88 -1.58 21.90 14.72
CA GLN A 88 -1.56 21.06 13.52
C GLN A 88 -0.27 20.25 13.42
N LEU A 89 0.90 20.87 13.62
CA LEU A 89 2.18 20.16 13.57
C LEU A 89 2.26 19.07 14.65
N ALA A 90 1.84 19.38 15.88
CA ALA A 90 1.80 18.39 16.96
C ALA A 90 0.89 17.20 16.60
N ARG A 91 -0.32 17.47 16.11
CA ARG A 91 -1.28 16.42 15.69
C ARG A 91 -0.78 15.61 14.50
N PHE A 92 -0.11 16.25 13.55
CA PHE A 92 0.49 15.54 12.42
C PHE A 92 1.51 14.51 12.92
N ILE A 93 2.41 14.90 13.83
CA ILE A 93 3.42 14.02 14.41
C ILE A 93 2.76 12.89 15.19
N GLU A 94 1.82 13.21 16.09
CA GLU A 94 1.09 12.23 16.90
C GLU A 94 0.33 11.23 16.03
N ALA A 95 -0.43 11.70 15.05
CA ALA A 95 -1.19 10.84 14.14
C ALA A 95 -0.27 9.99 13.26
N SER A 96 0.88 10.52 12.84
CA SER A 96 1.87 9.77 12.06
C SER A 96 2.44 8.60 12.87
N ILE A 97 2.77 8.82 14.14
CA ILE A 97 3.27 7.77 15.04
C ILE A 97 2.15 6.78 15.39
N ALA A 98 0.93 7.27 15.65
CA ALA A 98 -0.21 6.43 15.98
C ALA A 98 -0.60 5.50 14.82
N TYR A 99 -0.61 6.01 13.57
CA TYR A 99 -0.87 5.18 12.39
C TYR A 99 0.17 4.06 12.27
N GLN A 100 1.45 4.42 12.41
CA GLN A 100 2.55 3.48 12.35
C GLN A 100 2.47 2.39 13.44
N ALA A 101 2.14 2.77 14.67
CA ALA A 101 1.99 1.83 15.79
C ALA A 101 0.79 0.88 15.63
N THR A 102 -0.28 1.32 14.96
CA THR A 102 -1.49 0.53 14.75
C THR A 102 -1.47 -0.30 13.47
N HIS A 103 -0.57 0.01 12.52
CA HIS A 103 -0.43 -0.68 11.23
C HIS A 103 1.02 -1.15 10.98
N PRO A 104 1.63 -1.96 11.88
CA PRO A 104 3.04 -2.33 11.77
C PRO A 104 3.36 -3.05 10.44
N LYS A 105 2.46 -3.91 9.94
CA LYS A 105 2.66 -4.63 8.67
C LYS A 105 2.67 -3.71 7.46
N HIS A 106 1.85 -2.66 7.47
CA HIS A 106 1.82 -1.64 6.42
C HIS A 106 3.15 -0.89 6.39
N ASN A 107 3.69 -0.56 7.56
CA ASN A 107 5.01 0.05 7.67
C ASN A 107 6.12 -0.85 7.17
N VAL A 108 6.15 -2.13 7.58
CA VAL A 108 7.16 -3.08 7.11
C VAL A 108 7.11 -3.17 5.58
N ALA A 109 5.92 -3.36 5.00
CA ALA A 109 5.75 -3.39 3.55
C ALA A 109 6.21 -2.08 2.88
N LEU A 110 5.88 -0.92 3.44
CA LEU A 110 6.32 0.39 2.94
C LEU A 110 7.84 0.51 2.94
N LEU A 111 8.50 0.16 4.05
CA LEU A 111 9.96 0.20 4.16
C LEU A 111 10.61 -0.77 3.18
N GLU A 112 10.09 -1.99 3.08
CA GLU A 112 10.53 -2.99 2.11
C GLU A 112 10.49 -2.43 0.68
N ILE A 113 9.40 -1.77 0.28
CA ILE A 113 9.29 -1.16 -1.05
C ILE A 113 10.27 0.01 -1.20
N VAL A 114 10.25 0.98 -0.28
CA VAL A 114 11.05 2.21 -0.39
C VAL A 114 12.55 1.92 -0.50
N PHE A 115 13.05 0.95 0.27
CA PHE A 115 14.47 0.62 0.27
C PHE A 115 14.89 -0.33 -0.86
N ASN A 116 13.98 -1.21 -1.34
CA ASN A 116 14.36 -2.26 -2.30
C ASN A 116 13.83 -2.08 -3.72
N ALA A 117 12.76 -1.30 -3.93
CA ALA A 117 12.25 -1.00 -5.28
C ALA A 117 13.23 -0.14 -6.10
N ARG A 118 14.30 0.36 -5.47
CA ARG A 118 15.24 1.32 -6.01
C ARG A 118 16.68 0.78 -6.08
N THR A 119 16.95 -0.07 -7.06
CA THR A 119 18.30 -0.12 -7.67
C THR A 119 18.56 1.06 -8.62
N LYS A 120 17.57 1.93 -8.91
CA LYS A 120 17.75 3.16 -9.72
C LYS A 120 17.82 4.49 -8.96
N TRP A 121 17.54 4.56 -7.66
CA TRP A 121 17.56 5.85 -6.93
C TRP A 121 18.94 6.26 -6.41
N ARG A 122 19.95 5.41 -6.57
CA ARG A 122 21.35 5.75 -6.28
C ARG A 122 22.03 6.51 -7.43
N ALA A 123 21.32 6.80 -8.52
CA ALA A 123 21.88 7.51 -9.67
C ALA A 123 21.70 9.05 -9.60
N VAL A 124 21.15 9.58 -8.50
CA VAL A 124 20.95 11.03 -8.31
C VAL A 124 21.54 11.54 -6.98
N LEU A 125 22.51 10.80 -6.43
CA LEU A 125 23.48 11.28 -5.44
C LEU A 125 24.87 10.85 -5.90
#